data_AF-A0A317YIJ9-F1
#
_entry.id   AF-A0A317YIJ9-F1
#
_cell.length_a   1.000
_cell.length_b   1.000
_cell.length_c   1.000
_cell.angle_alpha   90.00
_cell.angle_beta   90.00
_cell.angle_gamma   90.00
#
_symmetry.space_group_name_H-M   'P 1'
#
loop_
_entity.id
_entity.type
_entity.pdbx_description
1 polymer ?
#
loop_
_entity_poly.entity_id
_entity_poly.type
_entity_poly.pdbx_seq_one_letter_code
_entity_poly.pdbx_strand_id
1 'polypeptide(L)'
;MNTRCVASHGGSSRAAAAKGRCKEPRPGRLLCHWVTDALAQAGLESSNLIVGIDFTKSNEWTGKFSFHGRSLHHISNTPNPYEQAISIIGRTLSKFDEDNLIPCFGFGDASTHDQDVFCFSPNEKPCNGFEEALDRYRELVPHLRLAGPTSFAPIIEMAMTIVEQSGGQYHVLLIIADGQVTRSVDTASGQLSSQEQKTVDAIVKASELPLSIVLVGVGDGPWDMMKEFDDNIPARAFDNFQLFSSSGSSDGGAGPALRRSSSASSEVENPVQGLIAYCKRSQQLASVRKSASDAGFRFLSSSASRIAVESESDGLDELTEICRG
;
A
#
# COMPACT_ATOMS: atom_id res chain seq x y z
N MET A 1 -46.50 1.33 -50.93
CA MET A 1 -47.10 2.08 -52.04
C MET A 1 -46.57 3.50 -52.02
N ASN A 2 -45.91 3.88 -53.11
CA ASN A 2 -45.35 5.21 -53.36
C ASN A 2 -46.40 6.33 -53.24
N THR A 3 -45.98 7.50 -52.78
CA THR A 3 -46.37 8.76 -53.43
C THR A 3 -45.33 9.84 -53.20
N ARG A 4 -44.89 10.42 -54.32
CA ARG A 4 -43.88 11.49 -54.50
C ARG A 4 -44.41 12.85 -54.02
N CYS A 5 -43.51 13.80 -53.73
CA CYS A 5 -43.44 15.12 -54.41
C CYS A 5 -42.25 15.95 -53.88
N VAL A 6 -41.25 16.24 -54.73
CA VAL A 6 -40.98 17.50 -55.46
C VAL A 6 -40.00 18.43 -54.72
N ALA A 7 -38.84 18.65 -55.33
CA ALA A 7 -37.88 19.69 -54.97
C ALA A 7 -38.31 21.04 -55.57
N SER A 8 -38.14 22.13 -54.82
CA SER A 8 -38.08 23.49 -55.35
C SER A 8 -37.00 24.30 -54.63
N HIS A 9 -36.33 25.16 -55.38
CA HIS A 9 -35.13 25.92 -55.03
C HIS A 9 -35.39 27.12 -54.11
N GLY A 10 -34.34 27.49 -53.37
CA GLY A 10 -33.94 28.89 -53.16
C GLY A 10 -34.18 29.45 -51.76
N GLY A 11 -33.11 29.98 -51.14
CA GLY A 11 -33.26 30.94 -50.04
C GLY A 11 -32.26 30.77 -48.90
N SER A 12 -31.20 31.57 -48.95
CA SER A 12 -30.30 31.86 -47.84
C SER A 12 -31.06 32.45 -46.63
N SER A 13 -30.85 31.92 -45.41
CA SER A 13 -30.35 32.69 -44.26
C SER A 13 -30.63 32.01 -42.90
N ARG A 14 -29.59 32.05 -42.05
CA ARG A 14 -29.59 32.09 -40.57
C ARG A 14 -30.44 31.07 -39.79
N ALA A 15 -29.77 30.03 -39.30
CA ALA A 15 -30.23 29.21 -38.19
C ALA A 15 -30.24 30.01 -36.88
N ALA A 16 -31.42 30.19 -36.27
CA ALA A 16 -31.58 30.61 -34.88
C ALA A 16 -31.80 29.36 -34.01
N ALA A 17 -30.81 29.03 -33.19
CA ALA A 17 -30.88 27.92 -32.24
C ALA A 17 -31.79 28.28 -31.05
N ALA A 18 -32.87 27.53 -30.87
CA ALA A 18 -33.71 27.59 -29.67
C ALA A 18 -32.96 26.98 -28.47
N LYS A 19 -32.75 27.77 -27.42
CA LYS A 19 -32.16 27.36 -26.14
C LYS A 19 -33.07 26.38 -25.39
N GLY A 20 -32.81 25.08 -25.52
CA GLY A 20 -33.21 24.09 -24.54
C GLY A 20 -32.32 24.19 -23.30
N ARG A 21 -32.88 24.59 -22.16
CA ARG A 21 -32.14 24.72 -20.89
C ARG A 21 -32.01 23.32 -20.26
N CYS A 22 -30.92 22.61 -20.58
CA CYS A 22 -30.54 21.42 -19.81
C CYS A 22 -30.20 21.86 -18.38
N LYS A 23 -30.94 21.34 -17.40
CA LYS A 23 -30.58 21.48 -15.98
C LYS A 23 -29.31 20.65 -15.76
N GLU A 24 -28.24 21.29 -15.34
CA GLU A 24 -27.01 20.62 -14.90
C GLU A 24 -27.32 19.62 -13.78
N PRO A 25 -26.82 18.37 -13.86
CA PRO A 25 -26.85 17.46 -12.74
C PRO A 25 -25.90 17.96 -11.65
N ARG A 26 -26.30 17.83 -10.39
CA ARG A 26 -25.50 18.29 -9.24
C ARG A 26 -24.12 17.60 -9.22
N PRO A 27 -23.02 18.33 -8.94
CA PRO A 27 -21.65 17.83 -9.15
C PRO A 27 -21.23 16.66 -8.25
N GLY A 28 -21.96 16.36 -7.17
CA GLY A 28 -21.52 15.42 -6.14
C GLY A 28 -21.59 13.92 -6.49
N ARG A 29 -22.44 13.50 -7.46
CA ARG A 29 -22.55 12.08 -7.83
C ARG A 29 -21.60 11.65 -8.95
N LEU A 30 -21.18 12.58 -9.78
CA LEU A 30 -20.31 12.29 -10.91
C LEU A 30 -18.88 12.04 -10.43
N LEU A 31 -18.33 12.85 -9.53
CA LEU A 31 -16.91 12.79 -9.15
C LEU A 31 -16.46 11.46 -8.51
N CYS A 32 -17.32 10.81 -7.71
CA CYS A 32 -16.98 9.53 -7.07
C CYS A 32 -16.84 8.38 -8.11
N HIS A 33 -17.60 8.46 -9.21
CA HIS A 33 -17.48 7.51 -10.33
C HIS A 33 -16.14 7.65 -11.05
N TRP A 34 -15.63 8.86 -11.29
CA TRP A 34 -14.36 9.04 -12.02
C TRP A 34 -13.13 8.55 -11.24
N VAL A 35 -13.12 8.63 -9.90
CA VAL A 35 -12.04 8.08 -9.08
C VAL A 35 -12.11 6.55 -9.06
N THR A 36 -13.32 5.99 -8.91
CA THR A 36 -13.53 4.54 -9.06
C THR A 36 -13.11 4.06 -10.45
N ASP A 37 -13.41 4.82 -11.50
CA ASP A 37 -13.02 4.51 -12.88
C ASP A 37 -11.51 4.68 -13.11
N ALA A 38 -10.85 5.68 -12.52
CA ALA A 38 -9.41 5.86 -12.64
C ALA A 38 -8.62 4.75 -11.92
N LEU A 39 -9.12 4.28 -10.78
CA LEU A 39 -8.59 3.13 -10.06
C LEU A 39 -8.88 1.83 -10.83
N ALA A 40 -10.09 1.64 -11.32
CA ALA A 40 -10.44 0.54 -12.21
C ALA A 40 -9.54 0.50 -13.47
N GLN A 41 -9.33 1.66 -14.11
CA GLN A 41 -8.43 1.83 -15.25
C GLN A 41 -6.94 1.64 -14.91
N ALA A 42 -6.52 1.85 -13.66
CA ALA A 42 -5.20 1.47 -13.15
C ALA A 42 -5.09 -0.04 -12.83
N GLY A 43 -6.16 -0.81 -13.09
CA GLY A 43 -6.25 -2.24 -12.87
C GLY A 43 -6.58 -2.61 -11.43
N LEU A 44 -7.04 -1.68 -10.57
CA LEU A 44 -7.43 -1.94 -9.18
C LEU A 44 -8.81 -2.61 -9.03
N GLU A 45 -9.38 -3.13 -10.11
CA GLU A 45 -10.69 -3.81 -10.12
C GLU A 45 -10.70 -5.10 -9.27
N SER A 46 -9.52 -5.57 -8.88
CA SER A 46 -9.29 -6.82 -8.17
C SER A 46 -8.05 -6.62 -7.25
N SER A 47 -8.28 -6.49 -5.94
CA SER A 47 -7.23 -6.44 -4.92
C SER A 47 -7.75 -7.01 -3.60
N ASN A 48 -6.88 -7.68 -2.86
CA ASN A 48 -7.19 -8.16 -1.52
C ASN A 48 -6.54 -7.25 -0.47
N LEU A 49 -7.24 -6.95 0.61
CA LEU A 49 -6.74 -6.09 1.67
C LEU A 49 -6.24 -6.90 2.87
N ILE A 50 -5.12 -6.48 3.46
CA ILE A 50 -4.59 -6.99 4.73
C ILE A 50 -4.44 -5.80 5.68
N VAL A 51 -4.81 -5.94 6.95
CA VAL A 51 -4.70 -4.86 7.95
C VAL A 51 -3.77 -5.28 9.08
N GLY A 52 -2.77 -4.44 9.36
CA GLY A 52 -1.88 -4.53 10.51
C GLY A 52 -2.08 -3.33 11.45
N ILE A 53 -2.27 -3.59 12.73
CA ILE A 53 -2.45 -2.56 13.76
C ILE A 53 -1.32 -2.63 14.78
N ASP A 54 -0.62 -1.50 14.93
CA ASP A 54 0.42 -1.31 15.92
C ASP A 54 -0.19 -1.16 17.33
N PHE A 55 0.19 -2.06 18.25
CA PHE A 55 -0.17 -2.05 19.68
C PHE A 55 1.06 -1.84 20.59
N THR A 56 2.07 -1.11 20.12
CA THR A 56 3.24 -0.75 20.91
C THR A 56 2.91 0.35 21.92
N LYS A 57 3.74 0.45 22.95
CA LYS A 57 3.54 1.32 24.11
C LYS A 57 3.66 2.80 23.77
N SER A 58 4.31 3.16 22.66
CA SER A 58 4.43 4.57 22.26
C SER A 58 3.09 5.27 22.06
N ASN A 59 2.07 4.50 21.70
CA ASN A 59 0.67 4.92 21.64
C ASN A 59 0.13 5.52 22.95
N GLU A 60 0.77 5.31 24.10
CA GLU A 60 0.40 5.96 25.35
C GLU A 60 0.76 7.46 25.38
N TRP A 61 1.79 7.88 24.65
CA TRP A 61 2.31 9.26 24.70
C TRP A 61 2.29 9.99 23.35
N THR A 62 2.18 9.31 22.21
CA THR A 62 2.10 9.90 20.87
C THR A 62 0.73 10.51 20.54
N GLY A 63 -0.20 10.53 21.50
CA GLY A 63 -1.44 11.31 21.46
C GLY A 63 -1.40 12.62 22.28
N LYS A 64 -0.21 13.07 22.68
CA LYS A 64 -0.02 14.25 23.54
C LYS A 64 -0.66 15.50 22.95
N PHE A 65 -0.43 15.77 21.67
CA PHE A 65 -0.93 16.96 20.99
C PHE A 65 -2.19 16.68 20.18
N SER A 66 -2.18 15.60 19.40
CA SER A 66 -3.27 15.20 18.48
C SER A 66 -4.48 14.60 19.18
N PHE A 67 -4.31 14.04 20.39
CA PHE A 67 -5.40 13.35 21.10
C PHE A 67 -5.55 13.77 22.56
N HIS A 68 -5.16 15.01 22.86
CA HIS A 68 -5.37 15.68 24.16
C HIS A 68 -4.72 14.94 25.33
N GLY A 69 -3.51 14.43 25.15
CA GLY A 69 -2.78 13.74 26.22
C GLY A 69 -3.29 12.32 26.52
N ARG A 70 -4.21 11.79 25.71
CA ARG A 70 -4.71 10.42 25.87
C ARG A 70 -3.93 9.47 24.97
N SER A 71 -3.93 8.19 25.36
CA SER A 71 -3.44 7.13 24.50
C SER A 71 -4.22 7.09 23.18
N LEU A 72 -3.53 6.86 22.06
CA LEU A 72 -4.13 6.72 20.73
C LEU A 72 -5.08 5.52 20.64
N HIS A 73 -4.99 4.56 21.58
CA HIS A 73 -5.92 3.44 21.70
C HIS A 73 -7.02 3.64 22.75
N HIS A 74 -7.14 4.81 23.37
CA HIS A 74 -8.13 5.01 24.42
C HIS A 74 -9.57 4.82 23.91
N ILE A 75 -10.24 3.76 24.37
CA ILE A 75 -11.63 3.43 24.00
C ILE A 75 -12.60 4.33 24.76
N SER A 76 -13.43 5.06 24.03
CA SER A 76 -14.47 5.92 24.60
C SER A 76 -15.70 6.00 23.68
N ASN A 77 -16.63 6.89 23.99
CA ASN A 77 -17.76 7.23 23.12
C ASN A 77 -17.33 8.02 21.86
N THR A 78 -16.14 8.62 21.88
CA THR A 78 -15.55 9.29 20.72
C THR A 78 -14.49 8.38 20.11
N PRO A 79 -14.53 8.14 18.79
CA PRO A 79 -13.53 7.32 18.10
C PRO A 79 -12.12 7.86 18.31
N ASN A 80 -11.21 6.99 18.73
CA ASN A 80 -9.79 7.28 18.78
C ASN A 80 -9.17 7.34 17.36
N PRO A 81 -7.92 7.79 17.18
CA PRO A 81 -7.30 7.91 15.86
C PRO A 81 -7.24 6.61 15.05
N TYR A 82 -7.05 5.46 15.69
CA TYR A 82 -7.10 4.15 15.02
C TYR A 82 -8.51 3.82 14.53
N GLU A 83 -9.54 4.02 15.37
CA GLU A 83 -10.95 3.81 14.98
C GLU A 83 -11.35 4.71 13.81
N GLN A 84 -10.88 5.97 13.82
CA GLN A 84 -11.07 6.91 12.72
C GLN A 84 -10.40 6.42 11.43
N ALA A 85 -9.14 5.96 11.51
CA ALA A 85 -8.41 5.43 10.37
C ALA A 85 -9.10 4.21 9.77
N ILE A 86 -9.41 3.18 10.57
CA ILE A 86 -10.14 1.97 10.15
C ILE A 86 -11.46 2.36 9.45
N SER A 87 -12.22 3.29 10.04
CA SER A 87 -13.50 3.74 9.50
C SER A 87 -13.38 4.50 8.17
N ILE A 88 -12.33 5.31 8.00
CA ILE A 88 -12.10 6.09 6.76
C ILE A 88 -11.62 5.18 5.65
N ILE A 89 -10.66 4.31 5.96
CA ILE A 89 -10.14 3.29 5.06
C ILE A 89 -11.29 2.38 4.62
N GLY A 90 -12.11 1.87 5.55
CA GLY A 90 -13.23 1.00 5.22
C GLY A 90 -14.26 1.64 4.29
N ARG A 91 -14.59 2.91 4.49
CA ARG A 91 -15.50 3.64 3.58
C ARG A 91 -14.93 3.86 2.18
N THR A 92 -13.61 3.78 2.03
CA THR A 92 -12.93 4.16 0.79
C THR A 92 -12.40 2.97 0.02
N LEU A 93 -11.92 1.93 0.69
CA LEU A 93 -11.32 0.75 0.07
C LEU A 93 -12.25 -0.46 -0.01
N SER A 94 -13.35 -0.52 0.76
CA SER A 94 -14.30 -1.65 0.73
C SER A 94 -14.86 -2.00 -0.65
N LYS A 95 -14.88 -1.04 -1.59
CA LYS A 95 -15.35 -1.27 -2.96
C LYS A 95 -14.35 -1.99 -3.86
N PHE A 96 -13.09 -2.08 -3.44
CA PHE A 96 -11.98 -2.65 -4.21
C PHE A 96 -11.49 -3.99 -3.64
N ASP A 97 -12.02 -4.39 -2.48
CA ASP A 97 -11.79 -5.69 -1.89
C ASP A 97 -12.69 -6.73 -2.58
N GLU A 98 -12.10 -7.80 -3.10
CA GLU A 98 -12.82 -8.75 -3.96
C GLU A 98 -13.87 -9.58 -3.23
N ASP A 99 -13.58 -9.97 -1.98
CA ASP A 99 -14.38 -10.91 -1.21
C ASP A 99 -14.92 -10.34 0.11
N ASN A 100 -14.53 -9.11 0.47
CA ASN A 100 -14.85 -8.46 1.74
C ASN A 100 -14.28 -9.23 2.96
N LEU A 101 -13.28 -10.09 2.76
CA LEU A 101 -12.61 -10.86 3.81
C LEU A 101 -11.24 -10.26 4.09
N ILE A 102 -11.11 -9.64 5.26
CA ILE A 102 -9.93 -8.83 5.59
C ILE A 102 -9.14 -9.52 6.70
N PRO A 103 -8.00 -10.18 6.40
CA PRO A 103 -7.05 -10.62 7.41
C PRO A 103 -6.59 -9.41 8.25
N CYS A 104 -6.87 -9.46 9.55
CA CYS A 104 -6.55 -8.40 10.50
C CYS A 104 -5.61 -8.93 11.59
N PHE A 105 -4.50 -8.22 11.80
CA PHE A 105 -3.45 -8.60 12.73
C PHE A 105 -3.06 -7.44 13.64
N GLY A 106 -2.63 -7.77 14.85
CA GLY A 106 -1.96 -6.86 15.77
C GLY A 106 -0.51 -7.25 16.01
N PHE A 107 0.34 -6.28 16.33
CA PHE A 107 1.75 -6.51 16.67
C PHE A 107 2.24 -5.50 17.70
N GLY A 108 3.33 -5.81 18.41
CA GLY A 108 3.97 -4.89 19.36
C GLY A 108 3.38 -4.89 20.78
N ASP A 109 2.35 -5.71 21.03
CA ASP A 109 1.86 -5.95 22.38
C ASP A 109 2.81 -6.90 23.14
N ALA A 110 2.56 -7.12 24.43
CA ALA A 110 3.44 -7.93 25.25
C ALA A 110 3.41 -9.44 24.93
N SER A 111 2.50 -9.91 24.08
CA SER A 111 2.53 -11.28 23.57
C SER A 111 3.44 -11.42 22.35
N THR A 112 3.57 -10.37 21.53
CA THR A 112 4.28 -10.43 20.23
C THR A 112 5.63 -9.70 20.20
N HIS A 113 5.78 -8.63 20.98
CA HIS A 113 6.95 -7.73 20.93
C HIS A 113 7.27 -7.34 19.47
N ASP A 114 8.55 -7.38 19.07
CA ASP A 114 9.01 -7.08 17.71
C ASP A 114 9.26 -8.35 16.86
N GLN A 115 8.75 -9.51 17.28
CA GLN A 115 9.02 -10.81 16.64
C GLN A 115 7.82 -11.41 15.90
N ASP A 116 6.60 -11.21 16.43
CA ASP A 116 5.42 -11.92 15.94
C ASP A 116 4.24 -10.97 15.65
N VAL A 117 3.15 -11.54 15.13
CA VAL A 117 1.84 -10.91 15.03
C VAL A 117 0.78 -11.83 15.64
N PHE A 118 -0.31 -11.26 16.15
CA PHE A 118 -1.49 -12.01 16.57
C PHE A 118 -2.68 -11.71 15.65
N CYS A 119 -3.49 -12.72 15.37
CA CYS A 119 -4.69 -12.53 14.55
C CYS A 119 -5.84 -11.95 15.40
N PHE A 120 -6.68 -11.11 14.81
CA PHE A 120 -7.85 -10.54 15.49
C PHE A 120 -8.90 -11.60 15.84
N SER A 121 -8.89 -12.72 15.13
CA SER A 121 -9.81 -13.84 15.33
C SER A 121 -9.07 -15.04 15.92
N PRO A 122 -9.60 -15.70 16.97
CA PRO A 122 -8.96 -16.88 17.60
C PRO A 122 -8.76 -18.08 16.66
N ASN A 123 -9.50 -18.14 15.56
CA ASN A 123 -9.42 -19.22 14.56
C ASN A 123 -8.77 -18.75 13.25
N GLU A 124 -8.01 -17.65 13.29
CA GLU A 124 -7.34 -17.04 12.12
C GLU A 124 -8.29 -16.70 10.97
N LYS A 125 -9.58 -16.53 11.28
CA LYS A 125 -10.60 -16.15 10.30
C LYS A 125 -10.46 -14.66 9.95
N PRO A 126 -10.41 -14.31 8.66
CA PRO A 126 -10.53 -12.92 8.23
C PRO A 126 -11.80 -12.26 8.76
N CYS A 127 -11.74 -10.95 9.02
CA CYS A 127 -12.92 -10.16 9.36
C CYS A 127 -13.81 -9.97 8.12
N ASN A 128 -15.12 -10.01 8.30
CA ASN A 128 -16.10 -9.67 7.27
C ASN A 128 -16.20 -8.14 7.15
N GLY A 129 -15.30 -7.58 6.35
CA GLY A 129 -15.18 -6.16 6.10
C GLY A 129 -14.62 -5.36 7.28
N PHE A 130 -14.47 -4.05 7.05
CA PHE A 130 -13.92 -3.12 8.04
C PHE A 130 -14.84 -2.84 9.23
N GLU A 131 -16.14 -3.15 9.11
CA GLU A 131 -17.08 -3.05 10.24
C GLU A 131 -16.72 -4.08 11.31
N GLU A 132 -16.55 -5.36 10.93
CA GLU A 132 -16.12 -6.39 11.88
C GLU A 132 -14.69 -6.14 12.38
N ALA A 133 -13.79 -5.65 11.51
CA ALA A 133 -12.43 -5.29 11.93
C ALA A 133 -12.44 -4.21 13.04
N LEU A 134 -13.32 -3.22 12.93
CA LEU A 134 -13.48 -2.16 13.94
C LEU A 134 -14.08 -2.68 15.25
N ASP A 135 -15.08 -3.56 15.16
CA ASP A 135 -15.69 -4.18 16.35
C ASP A 135 -14.67 -5.05 17.09
N ARG A 136 -13.94 -5.90 16.37
CA ARG A 136 -12.86 -6.73 16.93
C ARG A 136 -11.74 -5.88 17.53
N TYR A 137 -11.35 -4.79 16.89
CA TYR A 137 -10.39 -3.83 17.45
C TYR A 137 -10.85 -3.32 18.82
N ARG A 138 -12.11 -2.84 18.93
CA ARG A 138 -12.66 -2.32 20.18
C ARG A 138 -12.77 -3.37 21.29
N GLU A 139 -13.01 -4.63 20.93
CA GLU A 139 -13.07 -5.76 21.87
C GLU A 139 -11.68 -6.17 22.39
N LEU A 140 -10.66 -6.14 21.53
CA LEU A 140 -9.30 -6.58 21.86
C LEU A 140 -8.56 -5.55 22.72
N VAL A 141 -8.62 -4.27 22.35
CA VAL A 141 -7.82 -3.19 22.98
C VAL A 141 -7.81 -3.21 24.51
N PRO A 142 -8.95 -3.36 25.22
CA PRO A 142 -8.97 -3.36 26.70
C PRO A 142 -8.20 -4.52 27.35
N HIS A 143 -7.94 -5.59 26.60
CA HIS A 143 -7.30 -6.82 27.08
C HIS A 143 -5.82 -6.92 26.68
N LEU A 144 -5.34 -6.02 25.82
CA LEU A 144 -3.96 -5.99 25.35
C LEU A 144 -3.07 -5.22 26.33
N ARG A 145 -1.84 -5.70 26.50
CA ARG A 145 -0.79 -4.97 27.22
C ARG A 145 0.20 -4.40 26.21
N LEU A 146 0.13 -3.09 25.97
CA LEU A 146 1.02 -2.42 25.03
C LEU A 146 2.50 -2.57 25.46
N ALA A 147 3.38 -2.89 24.51
CA ALA A 147 4.78 -3.18 24.78
C ALA A 147 5.72 -2.66 23.68
N GLY A 148 6.65 -3.48 23.22
CA GLY A 148 7.65 -3.15 22.22
C GLY A 148 8.79 -4.18 22.29
N PRO A 149 9.89 -4.01 21.52
CA PRO A 149 10.16 -2.94 20.57
C PRO A 149 9.18 -2.88 19.39
N THR A 150 9.29 -1.84 18.57
CA THR A 150 8.47 -1.61 17.37
C THR A 150 9.25 -1.98 16.12
N SER A 151 8.77 -2.98 15.37
CA SER A 151 9.27 -3.39 14.05
C SER A 151 8.09 -3.74 13.15
N PHE A 152 8.14 -3.36 11.87
CA PHE A 152 7.11 -3.77 10.90
C PHE A 152 7.46 -5.07 10.18
N ALA A 153 8.65 -5.63 10.41
CA ALA A 153 9.06 -6.87 9.77
C ALA A 153 8.05 -8.02 9.98
N PRO A 154 7.54 -8.29 11.21
CA PRO A 154 6.62 -9.41 11.42
C PRO A 154 5.31 -9.28 10.61
N ILE A 155 4.74 -8.07 10.53
CA ILE A 155 3.49 -7.85 9.79
C ILE A 155 3.71 -7.86 8.27
N ILE A 156 4.85 -7.37 7.79
CA ILE A 156 5.21 -7.45 6.37
C ILE A 156 5.45 -8.91 5.98
N GLU A 157 6.16 -9.69 6.80
CA GLU A 157 6.40 -11.12 6.59
C GLU A 157 5.11 -11.96 6.59
N MET A 158 4.18 -11.64 7.49
CA MET A 158 2.84 -12.23 7.47
C MET A 158 2.11 -11.91 6.15
N ALA A 159 2.15 -10.66 5.68
CA ALA A 159 1.54 -10.29 4.42
C ALA A 159 2.18 -10.98 3.21
N MET A 160 3.50 -11.13 3.19
CA MET A 160 4.21 -11.93 2.17
C MET A 160 3.70 -13.38 2.16
N THR A 161 3.55 -13.98 3.35
CA THR A 161 3.02 -15.35 3.49
C THR A 161 1.60 -15.48 2.92
N ILE A 162 0.72 -14.52 3.18
CA ILE A 162 -0.65 -14.51 2.63
C ILE A 162 -0.62 -14.40 1.09
N VAL A 163 0.23 -13.52 0.55
CA VAL A 163 0.40 -13.37 -0.91
C VAL A 163 0.86 -14.68 -1.54
N GLU A 164 1.83 -15.36 -0.94
CA GLU A 164 2.31 -16.66 -1.43
C GLU A 164 1.22 -17.74 -1.37
N GLN A 165 0.48 -17.81 -0.26
CA GLN A 165 -0.63 -18.77 -0.08
C GLN A 165 -1.80 -18.53 -1.04
N SER A 166 -2.02 -17.27 -1.45
CA SER A 166 -3.02 -16.92 -2.47
C SER A 166 -2.62 -17.31 -3.90
N GLY A 167 -1.42 -17.86 -4.10
CA GLY A 167 -0.86 -18.14 -5.42
C GLY A 167 -0.34 -16.89 -6.14
N GLY A 168 0.05 -15.85 -5.39
CA GLY A 168 0.57 -14.60 -5.93
C GLY A 168 -0.51 -13.63 -6.41
N GLN A 169 -1.69 -13.63 -5.79
CA GLN A 169 -2.68 -12.58 -6.04
C GLN A 169 -2.19 -11.23 -5.48
N TYR A 170 -2.64 -10.14 -6.07
CA TYR A 170 -2.24 -8.80 -5.66
C TYR A 170 -2.89 -8.40 -4.33
N HIS A 171 -2.05 -8.04 -3.36
CA HIS A 171 -2.51 -7.60 -2.04
C HIS A 171 -2.06 -6.18 -1.71
N VAL A 172 -2.83 -5.52 -0.87
CA VAL A 172 -2.46 -4.26 -0.23
C VAL A 172 -2.43 -4.47 1.28
N LEU A 173 -1.24 -4.33 1.88
CA LEU A 173 -1.06 -4.28 3.31
C LEU A 173 -1.24 -2.84 3.82
N LEU A 174 -2.21 -2.64 4.69
CA LEU A 174 -2.50 -1.39 5.38
C LEU A 174 -1.95 -1.48 6.81
N ILE A 175 -0.87 -0.76 7.10
CA ILE A 175 -0.30 -0.69 8.45
C ILE A 175 -0.81 0.60 9.10
N ILE A 176 -1.54 0.52 10.21
CA ILE A 176 -1.95 1.69 11.00
C ILE A 176 -1.03 1.77 12.21
N ALA A 177 -0.24 2.83 12.30
CA ALA A 177 0.80 2.96 13.34
C ALA A 177 1.08 4.43 13.70
N ASP A 178 1.74 4.64 14.85
CA ASP A 178 2.12 5.96 15.34
C ASP A 178 3.51 6.45 14.86
N GLY A 179 4.16 5.63 14.03
CA GLY A 179 5.42 5.94 13.36
C GLY A 179 6.68 5.76 14.21
N GLN A 180 6.57 5.24 15.43
CA GLN A 180 7.71 5.10 16.35
C GLN A 180 8.41 3.74 16.22
N VAL A 181 9.03 3.45 15.07
CA VAL A 181 9.94 2.30 14.95
C VAL A 181 11.12 2.49 15.92
N THR A 182 11.47 1.43 16.67
CA THR A 182 12.42 1.56 17.77
C THR A 182 13.82 1.88 17.25
N ARG A 183 14.38 3.01 17.72
CA ARG A 183 15.80 3.34 17.57
C ARG A 183 16.57 2.86 18.79
N SER A 184 17.74 2.26 18.57
CA SER A 184 18.63 1.97 19.70
C SER A 184 19.17 3.29 20.25
N VAL A 185 19.45 3.34 21.56
CA VAL A 185 20.20 4.48 22.15
C VAL A 185 21.69 4.44 21.77
N ASP A 186 22.17 3.28 21.31
CA ASP A 186 23.56 3.04 20.94
C ASP A 186 23.81 3.19 19.42
N THR A 187 22.79 3.50 18.62
CA THR A 187 23.00 3.76 17.19
C THR A 187 23.67 5.11 16.99
N ALA A 188 24.88 5.07 16.44
CA ALA A 188 25.59 6.26 15.99
C ALA A 188 24.73 7.02 14.95
N SER A 189 24.89 8.34 14.89
CA SER A 189 24.18 9.17 13.93
C SER A 189 24.33 8.62 12.51
N GLY A 190 23.22 8.23 11.88
CA GLY A 190 23.16 7.67 10.53
C GLY A 190 23.19 6.14 10.43
N GLN A 191 23.18 5.40 11.56
CA GLN A 191 23.00 3.95 11.55
C GLN A 191 21.58 3.55 11.98
N LEU A 192 21.03 2.55 11.27
CA LEU A 192 19.75 1.94 11.59
C LEU A 192 19.88 1.01 12.81
N SER A 193 18.86 0.98 13.64
CA SER A 193 18.68 -0.02 14.70
C SER A 193 18.44 -1.40 14.11
N SER A 194 18.46 -2.44 14.95
CA SER A 194 18.09 -3.79 14.49
C SER A 194 16.63 -3.86 14.02
N GLN A 195 15.70 -3.12 14.64
CA GLN A 195 14.30 -3.07 14.22
C GLN A 195 14.11 -2.30 12.90
N GLU A 196 14.82 -1.17 12.74
CA GLU A 196 14.82 -0.40 11.50
C GLU A 196 15.40 -1.23 10.35
N GLN A 197 16.55 -1.88 10.56
CA GLN A 197 17.16 -2.73 9.54
C GLN A 197 16.26 -3.90 9.13
N LYS A 198 15.68 -4.62 10.10
CA LYS A 198 14.73 -5.71 9.80
C LYS A 198 13.51 -5.22 9.02
N THR A 199 13.00 -4.04 9.36
CA THR A 199 11.87 -3.44 8.64
C THR A 199 12.25 -3.11 7.20
N VAL A 200 13.41 -2.48 6.97
CA VAL A 200 13.94 -2.20 5.63
C VAL A 200 14.12 -3.48 4.82
N ASP A 201 14.74 -4.50 5.41
CA ASP A 201 14.97 -5.78 4.74
C ASP A 201 13.66 -6.47 4.34
N ALA A 202 12.64 -6.42 5.22
CA ALA A 202 11.32 -6.95 4.93
C ALA A 202 10.61 -6.18 3.79
N ILE A 203 10.72 -4.84 3.75
CA ILE A 203 10.17 -4.03 2.66
C ILE A 203 10.86 -4.37 1.33
N VAL A 204 12.18 -4.50 1.32
CA VAL A 204 12.96 -4.91 0.13
C VAL A 204 12.52 -6.26 -0.36
N LYS A 205 12.43 -7.26 0.53
CA LYS A 205 11.97 -8.61 0.17
C LYS A 205 10.53 -8.61 -0.36
N ALA A 206 9.64 -7.85 0.28
CA ALA A 206 8.24 -7.71 -0.16
C ALA A 206 8.12 -7.10 -1.56
N SER A 207 9.10 -6.31 -2.03
CA SER A 207 9.09 -5.73 -3.37
C SER A 207 9.26 -6.76 -4.50
N GLU A 208 9.60 -8.01 -4.17
CA GLU A 208 9.65 -9.11 -5.15
C GLU A 208 8.26 -9.75 -5.39
N LEU A 209 7.28 -9.42 -4.56
CA LEU A 209 5.92 -9.97 -4.57
C LEU A 209 4.92 -8.93 -5.12
N PRO A 210 3.72 -9.36 -5.56
CA PRO A 210 2.61 -8.46 -5.90
C PRO A 210 1.96 -7.88 -4.63
N LEU A 211 2.76 -7.20 -3.80
CA LEU A 211 2.37 -6.65 -2.51
C LEU A 211 2.71 -5.16 -2.46
N SER A 212 1.69 -4.33 -2.20
CA SER A 212 1.86 -2.92 -1.90
C SER A 212 1.61 -2.67 -0.41
N ILE A 213 2.43 -1.83 0.20
CA ILE A 213 2.38 -1.49 1.62
C ILE A 213 2.03 -0.02 1.74
N VAL A 214 0.97 0.28 2.50
CA VAL A 214 0.57 1.66 2.81
C VAL A 214 0.57 1.83 4.32
N LEU A 215 1.44 2.70 4.79
CA LEU A 215 1.50 3.09 6.19
C LEU A 215 0.56 4.28 6.44
N VAL A 216 -0.44 4.07 7.28
CA VAL A 216 -1.39 5.09 7.72
C VAL A 216 -0.94 5.60 9.09
N GLY A 217 -0.30 6.76 9.07
CA GLY A 217 0.22 7.43 10.25
C GLY A 217 -0.89 8.06 11.10
N VAL A 218 -0.97 7.67 12.37
CA VAL A 218 -1.84 8.27 13.39
C VAL A 218 -1.02 8.91 14.52
N GLY A 219 -1.56 9.93 15.17
CA GLY A 219 -0.88 10.58 16.29
C GLY A 219 0.12 11.67 15.87
N ASP A 220 1.02 11.97 16.81
CA ASP A 220 1.89 13.15 16.76
C ASP A 220 3.14 12.96 15.86
N GLY A 221 3.49 11.73 15.50
CA GLY A 221 4.80 11.41 14.92
C GLY A 221 5.92 11.51 15.97
N PRO A 222 7.18 11.82 15.58
CA PRO A 222 7.62 12.31 14.26
C PRO A 222 7.55 11.26 13.14
N TRP A 223 7.46 11.74 11.89
CA TRP A 223 7.29 10.91 10.69
C TRP A 223 8.54 10.83 9.80
N ASP A 224 9.66 11.41 10.23
CA ASP A 224 10.84 11.59 9.37
C ASP A 224 11.44 10.26 8.90
N MET A 225 11.52 9.26 9.79
CA MET A 225 11.98 7.92 9.42
C MET A 225 11.05 7.25 8.41
N MET A 226 9.74 7.44 8.58
CA MET A 226 8.76 6.83 7.67
C MET A 226 8.82 7.45 6.28
N LYS A 227 9.16 8.75 6.19
CA LYS A 227 9.47 9.41 4.91
C LYS A 227 10.77 8.90 4.30
N GLU A 228 11.78 8.60 5.12
CA GLU A 228 13.03 8.00 4.63
C GLU A 228 12.78 6.61 4.02
N PHE A 229 11.89 5.81 4.62
CA PHE A 229 11.49 4.52 4.04
C PHE A 229 10.65 4.65 2.76
N ASP A 230 9.87 5.72 2.62
CA ASP A 230 9.13 6.04 1.40
C ASP A 230 10.08 6.41 0.24
N ASP A 231 10.97 7.39 0.48
CA ASP A 231 11.78 8.00 -0.59
C ASP A 231 13.11 7.26 -0.86
N ASN A 232 13.72 6.59 0.13
CA ASN A 232 15.16 6.26 0.12
C ASN A 232 15.51 4.80 0.44
N ILE A 233 14.73 3.81 -0.04
CA ILE A 233 15.15 2.40 0.00
C ILE A 233 15.64 1.96 -1.40
N PRO A 234 16.97 1.98 -1.67
CA PRO A 234 17.52 1.80 -3.01
C PRO A 234 17.49 0.37 -3.55
N ALA A 235 17.36 -0.64 -2.68
CA ALA A 235 17.44 -2.05 -3.06
C ALA A 235 16.10 -2.67 -3.51
N ARG A 236 15.00 -1.90 -3.53
CA ARG A 236 13.67 -2.41 -3.90
C ARG A 236 13.56 -2.68 -5.41
N ALA A 237 12.86 -3.75 -5.79
CA ALA A 237 12.57 -4.07 -7.18
C ALA A 237 11.55 -3.10 -7.82
N PHE A 238 10.62 -2.59 -7.02
CA PHE A 238 9.72 -1.48 -7.36
C PHE A 238 9.34 -0.70 -6.11
N ASP A 239 8.79 0.49 -6.30
CA ASP A 239 8.30 1.32 -5.20
C ASP A 239 6.99 0.74 -4.63
N ASN A 240 7.12 0.00 -3.53
CA ASN A 240 6.05 -0.80 -2.91
C ASN A 240 5.62 -0.28 -1.54
N PHE A 241 6.13 0.84 -1.05
CA PHE A 241 5.84 1.38 0.27
C PHE A 241 5.46 2.85 0.14
N GLN A 242 4.36 3.28 0.79
CA GLN A 242 3.90 4.66 0.76
C GLN A 242 3.41 5.10 2.15
N LEU A 243 3.73 6.33 2.55
CA LEU A 243 3.25 6.93 3.80
C LEU A 243 2.05 7.86 3.55
N PHE A 244 0.97 7.63 4.28
CA PHE A 244 -0.14 8.57 4.42
C PHE A 244 -0.22 9.11 5.85
N SER A 245 -0.06 10.42 6.03
CA SER A 245 -0.27 11.09 7.33
C SER A 245 -1.09 12.36 7.16
N SER A 246 -2.18 12.48 7.93
CA SER A 246 -3.07 13.65 7.89
C SER A 246 -2.50 14.89 8.60
N SER A 247 -1.43 14.74 9.37
CA SER A 247 -0.77 15.83 10.11
C SER A 247 0.37 16.50 9.34
N GLY A 248 0.58 16.14 8.06
CA GLY A 248 1.64 16.67 7.20
C GLY A 248 1.35 18.03 6.57
N SER A 249 1.23 19.09 7.38
CA SER A 249 1.45 20.48 6.93
C SER A 249 1.77 21.35 8.14
N SER A 250 3.04 21.39 8.51
CA SER A 250 3.58 22.45 9.38
C SER A 250 5.01 22.75 8.93
N ASP A 251 5.12 23.38 7.77
CA ASP A 251 6.00 24.53 7.69
C ASP A 251 5.14 25.76 8.02
N GLY A 252 5.50 26.46 9.10
CA GLY A 252 4.97 27.78 9.50
C GLY A 252 3.45 28.05 9.45
N GLY A 253 2.77 27.89 10.59
CA GLY A 253 1.63 28.74 10.96
C GLY A 253 0.22 28.22 10.65
N ALA A 254 -0.60 28.14 11.70
CA ALA A 254 -2.06 27.89 11.70
C ALA A 254 -2.51 26.56 11.06
N GLY A 255 -2.47 25.48 11.85
CA GLY A 255 -3.00 24.19 11.43
C GLY A 255 -4.52 24.19 11.19
N PRO A 256 -5.03 23.37 10.27
CA PRO A 256 -6.45 23.05 10.23
C PRO A 256 -6.73 22.04 11.34
N ALA A 257 -7.24 22.53 12.46
CA ALA A 257 -8.02 21.71 13.36
C ALA A 257 -9.11 21.00 12.55
N LEU A 258 -9.37 19.73 12.84
CA LEU A 258 -10.53 18.97 12.34
C LEU A 258 -11.81 19.66 12.85
N ARG A 259 -12.17 20.77 12.21
CA ARG A 259 -13.40 21.50 12.44
C ARG A 259 -14.50 20.66 11.80
N ARG A 260 -15.44 20.20 12.63
CA ARG A 260 -16.79 19.87 12.17
C ARG A 260 -17.34 21.08 11.43
N SER A 261 -17.25 21.10 10.11
CA SER A 261 -18.02 21.99 9.25
C SER A 261 -19.03 21.13 8.50
N SER A 262 -20.26 21.18 9.02
CA SER A 262 -21.47 20.90 8.26
C SER A 262 -21.46 21.73 6.98
N SER A 263 -21.79 21.09 5.85
CA SER A 263 -22.01 21.63 4.50
C SER A 263 -20.78 22.06 3.68
N ALA A 264 -20.36 21.17 2.77
CA ALA A 264 -20.10 21.40 1.33
C ALA A 264 -19.25 20.25 0.79
N SER A 265 -19.72 19.59 -0.25
CA SER A 265 -18.99 18.53 -0.98
C SER A 265 -18.04 19.16 -1.99
N SER A 266 -16.73 18.86 -1.91
CA SER A 266 -15.81 18.51 -3.02
C SER A 266 -14.36 18.73 -2.59
N GLU A 267 -13.44 17.95 -3.19
CA GLU A 267 -11.99 18.18 -3.24
C GLU A 267 -11.13 17.63 -2.09
N VAL A 268 -11.06 16.30 -1.98
CA VAL A 268 -9.76 15.59 -1.96
C VAL A 268 -10.02 14.22 -2.61
N GLU A 269 -9.34 13.90 -3.70
CA GLU A 269 -9.13 12.50 -4.09
C GLU A 269 -8.70 11.73 -2.84
N ASN A 270 -9.27 10.58 -2.49
CA ASN A 270 -8.85 9.92 -1.26
C ASN A 270 -7.36 9.56 -1.38
N PRO A 271 -6.44 10.19 -0.63
CA PRO A 271 -5.02 10.09 -0.92
C PRO A 271 -4.52 8.65 -0.84
N VAL A 272 -5.09 7.84 0.05
CA VAL A 272 -4.78 6.41 0.21
C VAL A 272 -5.02 5.63 -1.10
N GLN A 273 -6.09 5.92 -1.82
CA GLN A 273 -6.36 5.26 -3.10
C GLN A 273 -5.31 5.63 -4.17
N GLY A 274 -4.90 6.90 -4.20
CA GLY A 274 -3.84 7.37 -5.11
C GLY A 274 -2.50 6.67 -4.87
N LEU A 275 -2.13 6.48 -3.59
CA LEU A 275 -0.91 5.76 -3.21
C LEU A 275 -0.96 4.29 -3.66
N ILE A 276 -2.10 3.61 -3.46
CA ILE A 276 -2.24 2.21 -3.91
C ILE A 276 -2.14 2.10 -5.44
N ALA A 277 -2.77 3.04 -6.17
CA ALA A 277 -2.69 3.08 -7.62
C ALA A 277 -1.26 3.28 -8.12
N TYR A 278 -0.50 4.14 -7.44
CA TYR A 278 0.90 4.38 -7.73
C TYR A 278 1.75 3.12 -7.52
N CYS A 279 1.63 2.43 -6.38
CA CYS A 279 2.36 1.19 -6.13
C CYS A 279 2.01 0.10 -7.17
N LYS A 280 0.73 -0.05 -7.51
CA LYS A 280 0.28 -1.02 -8.52
C LYS A 280 0.90 -0.74 -9.90
N ARG A 281 0.92 0.53 -10.31
CA ARG A 281 1.55 0.93 -11.57
C ARG A 281 3.06 0.68 -11.55
N SER A 282 3.74 0.98 -10.43
CA SER A 282 5.17 0.71 -10.23
C SER A 282 5.48 -0.79 -10.38
N GLN A 283 4.67 -1.65 -9.74
CA GLN A 283 4.76 -3.11 -9.83
C GLN A 283 4.58 -3.63 -11.25
N GLN A 284 3.58 -3.15 -11.98
CA GLN A 284 3.34 -3.53 -13.38
C GLN A 284 4.54 -3.17 -14.28
N LEU A 285 5.12 -1.97 -14.11
CA LEU A 285 6.30 -1.54 -14.87
C LEU A 285 7.52 -2.41 -14.57
N ALA A 286 7.74 -2.80 -13.31
CA ALA A 286 8.82 -3.70 -12.94
C ALA A 286 8.64 -5.11 -13.51
N SER A 287 7.42 -5.65 -13.49
CA SER A 287 7.10 -6.96 -14.09
C SER A 287 7.35 -6.99 -15.60
N VAL A 288 7.01 -5.91 -16.33
CA VAL A 288 7.33 -5.78 -17.76
C VAL A 288 8.83 -5.75 -18.01
N ARG A 289 9.61 -5.02 -17.18
CA ARG A 289 11.07 -4.98 -17.29
C ARG A 289 11.70 -6.37 -17.08
N LYS A 290 11.25 -7.11 -16.06
CA LYS A 290 11.71 -8.47 -15.77
C LYS A 290 11.39 -9.45 -16.90
N SER A 291 10.20 -9.35 -17.47
CA SER A 291 9.79 -10.15 -18.63
C SER A 291 10.65 -9.84 -19.86
N ALA A 292 10.97 -8.57 -20.10
CA ALA A 292 11.82 -8.15 -21.20
C ALA A 292 13.29 -8.58 -21.02
N SER A 293 13.84 -8.53 -19.80
CA SER A 293 15.19 -9.03 -19.51
C SER A 293 15.28 -10.55 -19.67
N ASP A 294 14.27 -11.30 -19.23
CA ASP A 294 14.23 -12.76 -19.38
C ASP A 294 14.11 -13.17 -20.86
N ALA A 295 13.30 -12.42 -21.63
CA ALA A 295 13.23 -12.60 -23.08
C ALA A 295 14.57 -12.28 -23.75
N GLY A 296 15.22 -11.18 -23.38
CA GLY A 296 16.55 -10.80 -23.89
C GLY A 296 17.62 -11.84 -23.60
N PHE A 297 17.62 -12.43 -22.40
CA PHE A 297 18.52 -13.53 -22.03
C PHE A 297 18.26 -14.79 -22.86
N ARG A 298 16.98 -15.13 -23.10
CA ARG A 298 16.61 -16.26 -23.97
C ARG A 298 16.99 -16.03 -25.44
N PHE A 299 16.92 -14.79 -25.94
CA PHE A 299 17.36 -14.42 -27.29
C PHE A 299 18.88 -14.47 -27.45
N LEU A 300 19.65 -14.08 -26.44
CA LEU A 300 21.11 -14.20 -26.44
C LEU A 300 21.55 -15.67 -26.31
N SER A 301 20.86 -16.46 -25.49
CA SER A 301 21.08 -17.90 -25.35
C SER A 301 20.75 -18.68 -26.63
N SER A 302 19.67 -18.32 -27.34
CA SER A 302 19.30 -18.95 -28.62
C SER A 302 20.20 -18.54 -29.79
N SER A 303 20.90 -17.41 -29.67
CA SER A 303 21.90 -16.95 -30.65
C SER A 303 23.28 -17.59 -30.47
N ALA A 304 23.55 -18.21 -29.31
CA ALA A 304 24.83 -18.87 -29.02
C ALA A 304 24.92 -20.33 -29.53
N SER A 305 23.83 -20.91 -30.04
CA SER A 305 23.79 -22.30 -30.51
C SER A 305 23.80 -22.41 -32.04
N ARG A 306 24.73 -21.74 -32.74
CA ARG A 306 25.06 -22.02 -34.15
C ARG A 306 26.52 -21.70 -34.49
N ILE A 307 27.46 -22.32 -33.80
CA ILE A 307 28.76 -22.67 -34.41
C ILE A 307 29.06 -24.11 -34.00
N ALA A 308 28.56 -25.06 -34.81
CA ALA A 308 29.05 -26.43 -34.80
C ALA A 308 30.33 -26.47 -35.62
N VAL A 309 31.43 -26.91 -35.01
CA VAL A 309 32.61 -27.40 -35.70
C VAL A 309 32.82 -28.83 -35.20
N GLU A 310 32.60 -29.79 -36.09
CA GLU A 310 32.96 -31.20 -35.91
C GLU A 310 34.44 -31.45 -36.29
N SER A 311 35.03 -32.44 -35.61
CA SER A 311 36.23 -33.25 -35.94
C SER A 311 37.61 -32.56 -35.75
N GLU A 312 38.67 -33.16 -35.18
CA GLU A 312 39.10 -34.58 -35.08
C GLU A 312 39.88 -34.89 -33.77
N SER A 313 40.08 -36.20 -33.57
CA SER A 313 40.80 -36.98 -32.56
C SER A 313 42.32 -36.75 -32.45
N ASP A 314 42.89 -36.89 -31.24
CA ASP A 314 43.78 -38.00 -30.84
C ASP A 314 44.64 -37.68 -29.60
N GLY A 315 44.90 -38.71 -28.78
CA GLY A 315 46.15 -38.82 -28.00
C GLY A 315 46.09 -38.53 -26.51
N LEU A 316 45.70 -39.52 -25.71
CA LEU A 316 46.34 -39.75 -24.39
C LEU A 316 47.73 -40.34 -24.65
N ASP A 317 48.78 -39.75 -24.09
CA ASP A 317 49.76 -40.51 -23.30
C ASP A 317 50.82 -39.64 -22.61
N GLU A 318 51.20 -40.16 -21.44
CA GLU A 318 52.48 -40.05 -20.74
C GLU A 318 52.71 -38.98 -19.65
N LEU A 319 52.81 -39.53 -18.45
CA LEU A 319 53.30 -38.98 -17.19
C LEU A 319 54.84 -38.88 -17.19
N THR A 320 55.32 -38.14 -16.18
CA THR A 320 56.65 -38.20 -15.51
C THR A 320 57.85 -37.45 -16.11
N GLU A 321 58.02 -36.21 -15.63
CA GLU A 321 59.06 -35.76 -14.67
C GLU A 321 60.58 -35.92 -15.00
N ILE A 322 61.35 -34.92 -14.53
CA ILE A 322 62.80 -34.87 -14.18
C ILE A 322 63.74 -34.42 -15.33
N CYS A 323 64.59 -33.36 -15.28
CA CYS A 323 65.13 -32.50 -14.21
C CYS A 323 65.76 -31.19 -14.76
N ARG A 324 65.73 -30.14 -13.92
CA ARG A 324 66.74 -29.07 -13.66
C ARG A 324 67.18 -28.08 -14.76
N GLY A 325 66.77 -26.83 -14.53
CA GLY A 325 67.54 -25.59 -14.67
C GLY A 325 67.06 -24.62 -13.60
#